data_AF-H2ZE54-F1
#
_entry.id   AF-H2ZE54-F1
#
_cell.length_a   1.000
_cell.length_b   1.000
_cell.length_c   1.000
_cell.angle_alpha   90.00
_cell.angle_beta   90.00
_cell.angle_gamma   90.00
#
_symmetry.space_group_name_H-M   'P 1'
#
loop_
_entity.id
_entity.type
_entity.pdbx_description
1 polymer ?
#
loop_
_entity_poly.entity_id
_entity_poly.type
_entity_poly.pdbx_seq_one_letter_code
_entity_poly.pdbx_strand_id
1 'polypeptide(L)'
;MGMLFVAPFTVWGYQNSPNNVVINSVLMLVVGVFIGGAANIISSAVTADLGKQPAVGNDVDGLATVAGIVDGTSSIGAALGQYLVAVVQTNLGWDWVFYSFIIMLVLTQLCLIPMIIKDVARMLQWAENRYHQNQYSRVIT
;
A
#
# COMPACT_ATOMS: atom_id res chain seq x y z
N MET A 1 -4.61 2.39 -4.43
CA MET A 1 -5.39 1.57 -3.47
C MET A 1 -6.33 0.56 -4.16
N GLY A 2 -7.08 0.90 -5.22
CA GLY A 2 -7.90 -0.07 -5.96
C GLY A 2 -7.13 -1.31 -6.47
N MET A 3 -5.86 -1.12 -6.83
CA MET A 3 -4.93 -2.19 -7.23
C MET A 3 -4.69 -3.25 -6.13
N LEU A 4 -4.72 -2.87 -4.85
CA LEU A 4 -4.51 -3.80 -3.73
C LEU A 4 -5.73 -4.72 -3.52
N PHE A 5 -6.95 -4.26 -3.85
CA PHE A 5 -8.15 -5.09 -3.82
C PHE A 5 -8.18 -6.12 -4.95
N VAL A 6 -7.57 -5.80 -6.10
CA VAL A 6 -7.51 -6.67 -7.27
C VAL A 6 -6.40 -7.72 -7.14
N ALA A 7 -5.33 -7.43 -6.39
CA ALA A 7 -4.16 -8.30 -6.26
C ALA A 7 -4.47 -9.74 -5.73
N PRO A 8 -5.27 -9.95 -4.67
CA PRO A 8 -5.66 -11.28 -4.22
C PRO A 8 -6.38 -12.10 -5.31
N PHE A 9 -7.22 -11.44 -6.10
CA PHE A 9 -7.98 -12.07 -7.19
C PHE A 9 -7.05 -12.49 -8.34
N THR A 10 -6.04 -11.67 -8.66
CA THR A 10 -5.04 -12.02 -9.69
C THR A 10 -4.13 -13.19 -9.29
N VAL A 11 -3.76 -13.31 -8.01
CA VAL A 11 -2.95 -14.42 -7.51
C VAL A 11 -3.77 -15.72 -7.48
N TRP A 12 -5.04 -15.65 -7.09
CA TRP A 12 -5.94 -16.81 -7.16
C TRP A 12 -6.19 -17.29 -8.60
N GLY A 13 -6.29 -16.35 -9.55
CA GLY A 13 -6.38 -16.66 -10.98
C GLY A 13 -5.10 -17.29 -11.54
N TYR A 14 -3.92 -16.86 -11.08
CA TYR A 14 -2.64 -17.47 -11.43
C TYR A 14 -2.55 -18.93 -11.00
N GLN A 15 -3.07 -19.26 -9.82
CA GLN A 15 -3.02 -20.61 -9.25
C GLN A 15 -3.80 -21.66 -10.08
N ASN A 16 -4.74 -21.23 -10.92
CA ASN A 16 -5.52 -22.10 -11.80
C ASN A 16 -4.97 -22.15 -13.25
N SER A 17 -3.80 -21.54 -13.52
CA SER A 17 -3.26 -21.42 -14.88
C SER A 17 -2.49 -22.67 -15.34
N PRO A 18 -2.62 -23.11 -16.60
CA PRO A 18 -1.87 -24.24 -17.13
C PRO A 18 -0.35 -23.99 -17.14
N ASN A 19 0.43 -25.07 -17.03
CA ASN A 19 1.89 -25.09 -16.84
C ASN A 19 2.68 -24.65 -18.10
N ASN A 20 2.46 -23.40 -18.55
CA ASN A 20 3.16 -22.78 -19.67
C ASN A 20 3.94 -21.55 -19.18
N VAL A 21 5.25 -21.59 -19.39
CA VAL A 21 6.18 -20.54 -18.94
C VAL A 21 5.79 -19.16 -19.46
N VAL A 22 5.28 -19.05 -20.69
CA VAL A 22 4.88 -17.76 -21.29
C VAL A 22 3.67 -17.17 -20.57
N ILE A 23 2.66 -18.01 -20.28
CA ILE A 23 1.45 -17.59 -19.57
C ILE A 23 1.80 -17.22 -18.12
N ASN A 24 2.69 -18.00 -17.48
CA ASN A 24 3.13 -17.72 -16.12
C ASN A 24 3.94 -16.42 -16.03
N SER A 25 4.83 -16.16 -16.99
CA SER A 25 5.60 -14.91 -17.03
C SER A 25 4.70 -13.69 -17.25
N VAL A 26 3.70 -13.78 -18.12
CA VAL A 26 2.74 -12.68 -18.35
C VAL A 26 1.93 -12.41 -17.09
N LEU A 27 1.43 -13.46 -16.43
CA LEU A 27 0.66 -13.29 -15.19
C LEU A 27 1.53 -12.73 -14.05
N MET A 28 2.78 -13.17 -13.92
CA MET A 28 3.74 -12.61 -12.95
C MET A 28 4.03 -11.13 -13.21
N LEU A 29 4.12 -10.72 -14.47
CA LEU A 29 4.28 -9.31 -14.84
C LEU A 29 3.05 -8.50 -14.41
N VAL A 30 1.85 -8.99 -14.70
CA VAL A 30 0.59 -8.34 -14.30
C VAL A 30 0.51 -8.22 -12.78
N VAL A 31 0.76 -9.31 -12.04
CA VAL A 31 0.80 -9.32 -10.58
C VAL A 31 1.85 -8.33 -10.04
N GLY A 32 3.04 -8.29 -10.65
CA GLY A 32 4.11 -7.37 -10.28
C GLY A 32 3.73 -5.89 -10.46
N VAL A 33 3.05 -5.54 -11.55
CA VAL A 33 2.56 -4.16 -11.78
C VAL A 33 1.53 -3.76 -10.74
N PHE A 34 0.60 -4.67 -10.39
CA PHE A 34 -0.44 -4.35 -9.40
C PHE A 34 0.12 -4.24 -7.97
N ILE A 35 1.00 -5.17 -7.57
CA ILE A 35 1.62 -5.15 -6.24
C ILE A 35 2.61 -3.99 -6.12
N GLY A 36 3.50 -3.82 -7.09
CA GLY A 36 4.48 -2.72 -7.12
C GLY A 36 3.81 -1.35 -7.22
N GLY A 37 2.77 -1.23 -8.05
CA GLY A 37 1.97 -0.01 -8.15
C GLY A 37 1.28 0.35 -6.83
N ALA A 38 0.73 -0.64 -6.11
CA ALA A 38 0.13 -0.41 -4.80
C ALA A 38 1.19 0.01 -3.75
N ALA A 39 2.34 -0.66 -3.69
CA ALA A 39 3.42 -0.34 -2.77
C ALA A 39 3.95 1.09 -2.96
N ASN A 40 4.13 1.53 -4.20
CA ASN A 40 4.59 2.89 -4.52
C ASN A 40 3.59 3.97 -4.08
N ILE A 41 2.29 3.71 -4.22
CA ILE A 41 1.23 4.63 -3.75
C ILE A 41 1.24 4.73 -2.23
N ILE A 42 1.40 3.60 -1.52
CA ILE A 42 1.46 3.57 -0.05
C ILE A 42 2.67 4.38 0.43
N SER A 43 3.87 4.11 -0.11
CA SER A 43 5.09 4.84 0.24
C SER A 43 4.93 6.35 0.02
N SER A 44 4.40 6.76 -1.14
CA SER A 44 4.14 8.17 -1.45
C SER A 44 3.17 8.82 -0.47
N ALA A 45 2.12 8.10 -0.06
CA ALA A 45 1.15 8.61 0.91
C ALA A 45 1.78 8.79 2.30
N VAL A 46 2.60 7.83 2.74
CA VAL A 46 3.32 7.92 4.03
C VAL A 46 4.30 9.10 4.03
N THR A 47 5.08 9.29 2.97
CA THR A 47 5.99 10.46 2.86
C THR A 47 5.22 11.77 2.84
N ALA A 48 4.09 11.84 2.14
CA ALA A 48 3.24 13.03 2.12
C ALA A 48 2.61 13.33 3.49
N ASP A 49 2.29 12.30 4.27
CA ASP A 49 1.79 12.45 5.64
C ASP A 49 2.89 12.92 6.60
N LEU A 50 4.11 12.39 6.48
CA LEU A 50 5.26 12.85 7.26
C LEU A 50 5.58 14.33 7.02
N GLY A 51 5.53 14.77 5.75
CA GLY A 51 5.78 16.17 5.38
C GLY A 51 4.71 17.15 5.89
N LYS A 52 3.52 16.68 6.27
CA LYS A 52 2.44 17.54 6.81
C LYS A 52 2.46 17.69 8.32
N GLN A 53 3.28 16.92 9.04
CA GLN A 53 3.33 17.00 10.51
C GLN A 53 4.13 18.23 10.94
N PRO A 54 3.57 19.15 11.76
CA PRO A 54 4.29 20.37 12.16
C PRO A 54 5.55 20.11 12.99
N ALA A 55 5.66 18.93 13.62
CA ALA A 55 6.83 18.52 14.40
C ALA A 55 8.04 18.09 13.54
N VAL A 56 7.83 17.77 12.26
CA VAL A 56 8.85 17.13 11.40
C VAL A 56 8.90 17.75 9.99
N GLY A 57 7.78 18.25 9.47
CA GLY A 57 7.68 18.83 8.12
C GLY A 57 8.37 20.18 7.94
N ASN A 58 8.73 20.87 9.02
CA ASN A 58 9.48 22.14 8.96
C ASN A 58 10.99 21.94 9.21
N ASP A 59 11.40 20.74 9.61
CA ASP A 59 12.79 20.36 9.89
C ASP A 59 13.22 19.24 8.92
N VAL A 60 14.07 19.62 7.96
CA VAL A 60 14.53 18.73 6.89
C VAL A 60 15.31 17.53 7.44
N ASP A 61 16.06 17.72 8.52
CA ASP A 61 16.88 16.67 9.15
C ASP A 61 16.01 15.69 9.95
N GLY A 62 14.99 16.22 10.63
CA GLY A 62 13.96 15.41 11.30
C GLY A 62 13.17 14.55 10.31
N LEU A 63 12.74 15.14 9.19
CA LEU A 63 12.01 14.42 8.14
C LEU A 63 12.85 13.32 7.49
N ALA A 64 14.13 13.60 7.21
CA ALA A 64 15.06 12.62 6.67
C ALA A 64 15.27 11.44 7.64
N THR A 65 15.36 11.71 8.94
CA THR A 65 15.53 10.66 9.96
C THR A 65 14.29 9.76 10.04
N VAL A 66 13.08 10.32 10.06
CA VAL A 66 11.85 9.52 10.11
C VAL A 66 11.63 8.74 8.81
N ALA A 67 11.92 9.35 7.66
CA ALA A 67 11.92 8.64 6.38
C ALA A 67 12.93 7.47 6.38
N GLY A 68 14.14 7.68 6.92
CA GLY A 68 15.14 6.63 7.08
C GLY A 68 14.69 5.47 7.97
N ILE A 69 13.92 5.73 9.04
CA ILE A 69 13.34 4.67 9.88
C ILE A 69 12.29 3.86 9.11
N VAL A 70 11.44 4.53 8.34
CA VAL A 70 10.41 3.89 7.51
C VAL A 70 11.06 3.03 6.42
N ASP A 71 12.04 3.57 5.71
CA ASP A 71 12.79 2.83 4.70
C ASP A 71 13.59 1.68 5.34
N GLY A 72 14.12 1.88 6.55
CA GLY A 72 14.79 0.84 7.34
C GLY A 72 13.84 -0.33 7.68
N THR A 73 12.61 -0.04 8.09
CA THR A 73 11.60 -1.07 8.37
C THR A 73 11.16 -1.80 7.09
N SER A 74 11.16 -1.12 5.93
CA SER A 74 10.90 -1.77 4.64
C SER A 74 11.94 -2.85 4.31
N SER A 75 13.22 -2.60 4.61
CA SER A 75 14.30 -3.57 4.40
C SER A 75 14.20 -4.76 5.35
N ILE A 76 13.84 -4.54 6.61
CA ILE A 76 13.60 -5.63 7.58
C ILE A 76 12.42 -6.50 7.11
N GLY A 77 11.34 -5.86 6.64
CA GLY A 77 10.20 -6.54 6.05
C GLY A 77 10.56 -7.37 4.83
N ALA A 78 11.43 -6.86 3.95
CA ALA A 78 11.92 -7.60 2.78
C ALA A 78 12.72 -8.85 3.20
N ALA A 79 13.61 -8.73 4.18
CA ALA A 79 14.38 -9.85 4.70
C ALA A 79 13.49 -10.93 5.33
N LEU A 80 12.52 -10.52 6.16
CA LEU A 80 11.53 -11.43 6.75
C LEU A 80 10.65 -12.08 5.69
N GLY A 81 10.24 -11.34 4.66
CA GLY A 81 9.45 -11.86 3.55
C GLY A 81 10.20 -12.95 2.77
N GLN A 82 11.47 -12.71 2.43
CA GLN A 82 12.30 -13.72 1.76
C GLN A 82 12.53 -14.96 2.64
N TYR A 83 12.74 -14.77 3.94
CA TYR A 83 12.86 -15.88 4.88
C TYR A 83 11.56 -16.70 4.98
N LEU A 84 10.41 -16.05 5.09
CA LEU A 84 9.10 -16.71 5.13
C LEU A 84 8.82 -17.50 3.85
N VAL A 85 9.13 -16.94 2.68
CA VAL A 85 8.99 -17.65 1.41
C VAL A 85 9.84 -18.92 1.40
N ALA A 86 11.11 -18.85 1.85
CA ALA A 86 11.99 -20.01 1.91
C ALA A 86 11.48 -21.10 2.85
N VAL A 87 10.97 -20.73 4.04
CA VAL A 87 10.42 -21.68 5.02
C VAL A 87 9.12 -22.32 4.51
N VAL A 88 8.21 -21.54 3.94
CA VAL A 88 6.94 -22.06 3.42
C VAL A 88 7.17 -22.97 2.22
N GLN A 89 8.07 -22.58 1.31
CA GLN A 89 8.41 -23.37 0.12
C GLN A 89 9.04 -24.72 0.48
N THR A 90 9.87 -24.78 1.54
CA THR A 90 10.55 -26.02 1.95
C THR A 90 9.65 -26.99 2.70
N ASN A 91 8.66 -26.50 3.45
CA ASN A 91 7.81 -27.34 4.32
C ASN A 91 6.43 -27.67 3.73
N LEU A 92 5.85 -26.77 2.94
CA LEU A 92 4.43 -26.82 2.53
C LEU A 92 4.25 -26.82 1.00
N GLY A 93 5.30 -26.51 0.23
CA GLY A 93 5.25 -26.47 -1.23
C GLY A 93 4.85 -25.10 -1.80
N TRP A 94 4.91 -24.98 -3.13
CA TRP A 94 4.76 -23.69 -3.83
C TRP A 94 3.36 -23.09 -3.73
N ASP A 95 2.30 -23.89 -3.68
CA ASP A 95 0.92 -23.40 -3.53
C ASP A 95 0.72 -22.59 -2.25
N TRP A 96 1.34 -23.02 -1.15
CA TRP A 96 1.29 -22.31 0.13
C TRP A 96 2.03 -20.98 0.12
N VAL A 97 3.04 -20.83 -0.74
CA VAL A 97 3.72 -19.53 -0.93
C VAL A 97 2.72 -18.53 -1.52
N PHE A 98 1.92 -18.94 -2.51
CA PHE A 98 0.89 -18.07 -3.09
C PHE A 98 -0.20 -17.71 -2.07
N TYR A 99 -0.65 -18.67 -1.25
CA TYR A 99 -1.58 -18.36 -0.16
C TYR A 99 -0.98 -17.40 0.87
N SER A 100 0.31 -17.53 1.20
CA SER A 100 0.99 -16.61 2.11
C SER A 100 1.01 -15.17 1.57
N PHE A 101 1.19 -14.99 0.26
CA PHE A 101 1.08 -13.68 -0.39
C PHE A 101 -0.34 -13.12 -0.35
N ILE A 102 -1.36 -13.95 -0.58
CA ILE A 102 -2.77 -13.52 -0.45
C ILE A 102 -3.05 -13.05 0.97
N ILE A 103 -2.62 -13.79 1.99
CA ILE A 103 -2.80 -13.41 3.40
C ILE A 103 -2.10 -12.09 3.71
N MET A 104 -0.84 -11.91 3.27
CA MET A 104 -0.12 -10.66 3.47
C MET A 104 -0.83 -9.47 2.81
N LEU A 105 -1.33 -9.63 1.58
CA LEU A 105 -2.10 -8.59 0.88
C LEU A 105 -3.40 -8.23 1.62
N VAL A 106 -4.11 -9.22 2.16
CA VAL A 106 -5.32 -8.98 2.95
C VAL A 106 -5.00 -8.27 4.26
N LEU A 107 -3.92 -8.65 4.95
CA LEU A 107 -3.48 -7.97 6.17
C LEU A 107 -3.08 -6.51 5.90
N THR A 108 -2.36 -6.25 4.80
CA THR A 108 -2.06 -4.88 4.35
C THR A 108 -3.34 -4.09 4.08
N GLN A 109 -4.32 -4.69 3.42
CA GLN A 109 -5.62 -4.06 3.18
C GLN A 109 -6.31 -3.68 4.50
N LEU A 110 -6.37 -4.61 5.47
CA LEU A 110 -7.00 -4.36 6.76
C LEU A 110 -6.33 -3.24 7.55
N CYS A 111 -5.00 -3.18 7.54
CA CYS A 111 -4.25 -2.10 8.19
C CYS A 111 -4.43 -0.74 7.52
N LEU A 112 -4.69 -0.69 6.21
CA LEU A 112 -4.88 0.57 5.48
C LEU A 112 -6.30 1.13 5.56
N ILE A 113 -7.32 0.31 5.83
CA ILE A 113 -8.72 0.76 6.02
C ILE A 113 -8.84 1.92 7.03
N PRO A 114 -8.31 1.84 8.26
CA PRO A 114 -8.45 2.94 9.23
C PRO A 114 -7.74 4.23 8.79
N MET A 115 -6.64 4.12 8.04
CA MET A 115 -5.97 5.28 7.45
C MET A 115 -6.87 5.97 6.42
N ILE A 116 -7.46 5.20 5.51
CA ILE A 116 -8.37 5.71 4.47
C ILE A 116 -9.59 6.39 5.09
N ILE A 117 -10.19 5.82 6.13
CA ILE A 117 -11.33 6.41 6.82
C ILE A 117 -10.96 7.80 7.35
N LYS A 118 -9.78 7.95 7.97
CA LYS A 118 -9.30 9.24 8.48
C LYS A 118 -9.06 10.25 7.35
N ASP A 119 -8.53 9.81 6.21
CA ASP A 119 -8.31 10.68 5.05
C ASP A 119 -9.61 11.16 4.41
N VAL A 120 -10.56 10.25 4.20
CA VAL A 120 -11.87 10.58 3.65
C VAL A 120 -12.62 11.52 4.59
N ALA A 121 -12.58 11.27 5.90
CA ALA A 121 -13.20 12.17 6.89
C ALA A 121 -12.58 13.57 6.85
N ARG A 122 -11.24 13.69 6.76
CA ARG A 122 -10.55 14.97 6.60
C ARG A 122 -10.97 15.70 5.32
N MET A 123 -11.09 14.98 4.20
CA MET A 123 -11.51 15.57 2.92
C MET A 123 -12.96 16.05 2.96
N LEU A 124 -13.86 15.28 3.58
CA LEU A 124 -15.27 15.67 3.75
C LEU A 124 -15.40 16.95 4.59
N GLN A 125 -14.71 17.02 5.73
CA GLN A 125 -14.68 18.22 6.58
C GLN A 125 -14.13 19.45 5.84
N TRP A 126 -13.08 19.26 5.04
CA TRP A 126 -12.53 20.33 4.23
C TRP A 126 -13.49 20.79 3.11
N ALA A 127 -14.24 19.86 2.50
CA ALA A 127 -15.22 20.19 1.48
C ALA A 127 -16.39 20.98 2.07
N GLU A 128 -16.86 20.58 3.26
CA GLU A 128 -17.89 21.30 4.02
C GLU A 128 -17.42 22.71 4.40
N ASN A 129 -16.21 22.85 4.94
CA ASN A 129 -15.63 24.16 5.27
C ASN A 129 -15.48 25.08 4.05
N ARG A 130 -15.16 24.54 2.87
CA ARG A 130 -15.12 25.32 1.62
C ARG A 130 -16.49 25.78 1.16
N TYR A 131 -17.53 24.97 1.36
CA TYR A 131 -18.90 25.37 1.05
C TYR A 131 -19.33 26.58 1.89
N HIS A 132 -19.05 26.55 3.20
CA HIS A 132 -19.36 27.67 4.11
C HIS A 132 -18.56 28.93 3.78
N GLN A 133 -17.27 28.83 3.43
CA GLN A 133 -16.47 29.99 3.02
C GLN A 133 -16.98 30.61 1.71
N ASN A 134 -17.31 29.80 0.71
CA ASN A 134 -17.86 30.30 -0.55
C ASN A 134 -19.22 30.97 -0.35
N GLN A 135 -20.04 30.47 0.57
CA GLN A 135 -21.32 31.10 0.90
C GLN A 135 -21.12 32.44 1.63
N TYR A 136 -20.15 32.53 2.55
CA TYR A 136 -19.83 33.78 3.22
C TYR A 136 -19.31 34.84 2.24
N SER A 137 -18.37 34.50 1.35
CA SER A 137 -17.86 35.42 0.30
C SER A 137 -18.93 35.96 -0.64
N ARG A 138 -19.98 35.18 -0.95
CA ARG A 138 -21.10 35.64 -1.80
C ARG A 138 -22.06 36.60 -1.11
N VAL A 139 -22.03 36.72 0.22
CA VAL A 139 -22.92 37.61 1.00
C VAL A 139 -22.28 38.99 1.20
N ILE A 140 -20.95 39.10 1.04
CA ILE A 140 -20.16 40.33 1.24
C ILE A 140 -19.78 41.02 -0.08
N THR A 141 -20.18 40.48 -1.24
CA THR A 141 -20.00 41.07 -2.57
C THR A 141 -21.35 41.51 -3.12
#